data_AF-A0AA97NSE5-F1
#
_entry.id   AF-A0AA97NSE5-F1
#
_cell.length_a   1.000
_cell.length_b   1.000
_cell.length_c   1.000
_cell.angle_alpha   90.00
_cell.angle_beta   90.00
_cell.angle_gamma   90.00
#
_symmetry.space_group_name_H-M   'P 1'
#
loop_
_entity.id
_entity.type
_entity.pdbx_description
1 polymer ?
#
loop_
_entity_poly.entity_id
_entity_poly.type
_entity_poly.pdbx_seq_one_letter_code
_entity_poly.pdbx_strand_id
1 'polypeptide(L)'
;MSVNANHATTFGTETSGTVVELVDTTERLADVLSSLMTLPTSPPSLYVDLEGINLSRMGSISILQIYAAPLDHVYLVDVHKLGSDAFTTKPRGSAGQTLKQILECPWIPKVFFDVRNDSDALFAHFGVGLQGVADLQLMEIASRDRWRRRFLSGLAKCIELDAGLGLGERSAWVRNKDRGKALFAPELGGSYSVFNIRPLPDEIRDYCSQDVQLLPKLWARYDARLSAAWKDRVREAAVARVGEAQSAWFNGKGRHMALPPAGWDRLD
;
A
#
# COMPACT_ATOMS: atom_id res chain seq x y z
N MET A 1 -28.32 -12.43 57.07
CA MET A 1 -29.13 -11.50 56.25
C MET A 1 -28.55 -10.12 56.50
N SER A 2 -27.98 -9.35 55.60
CA SER A 2 -27.75 -9.46 54.16
C SER A 2 -26.49 -8.64 53.85
N VAL A 3 -25.67 -9.11 52.92
CA VAL A 3 -24.61 -8.29 52.31
C VAL A 3 -24.94 -8.26 50.82
N ASN A 4 -25.26 -7.09 50.29
CA ASN A 4 -25.30 -6.86 48.84
C ASN A 4 -24.44 -5.65 48.53
N ALA A 5 -23.23 -5.90 48.05
CA ALA A 5 -22.40 -4.94 47.37
C ALA A 5 -22.50 -5.22 45.86
N ASN A 6 -23.19 -4.34 45.14
CA ASN A 6 -23.23 -4.35 43.68
C ASN A 6 -21.84 -4.05 43.13
N HIS A 7 -21.18 -5.03 42.52
CA HIS A 7 -20.07 -4.79 41.62
C HIS A 7 -20.63 -4.55 40.22
N ALA A 8 -20.64 -3.28 39.81
CA ALA A 8 -20.82 -2.90 38.43
C ALA A 8 -19.55 -3.30 37.67
N THR A 9 -19.65 -4.32 36.82
CA THR A 9 -18.59 -4.71 35.89
C THR A 9 -18.56 -3.70 34.75
N THR A 10 -17.58 -2.82 34.76
CA THR A 10 -17.24 -1.95 33.63
C THR A 10 -16.78 -2.82 32.47
N PHE A 11 -17.60 -2.93 31.43
CA PHE A 11 -17.15 -3.40 30.12
C PHE A 11 -16.17 -2.37 29.56
N GLY A 12 -14.88 -2.71 29.60
CA GLY A 12 -13.87 -1.99 28.86
C GLY A 12 -14.15 -2.16 27.37
N THR A 13 -14.37 -1.03 26.69
CA THR A 13 -14.32 -0.94 25.25
C THR A 13 -12.87 -1.17 24.82
N GLU A 14 -12.52 -2.40 24.44
CA GLU A 14 -11.33 -2.65 23.65
C GLU A 14 -11.46 -1.85 22.35
N THR A 15 -10.69 -0.78 22.26
CA THR A 15 -10.43 -0.12 20.98
C THR A 15 -9.52 -1.05 20.21
N SER A 16 -10.11 -1.95 19.41
CA SER A 16 -9.35 -2.85 18.53
C SER A 16 -8.55 -1.98 17.56
N GLY A 17 -7.25 -1.86 17.80
CA GLY A 17 -6.33 -1.26 16.83
C GLY A 17 -6.08 -2.21 15.67
N THR A 18 -5.79 -1.67 14.49
CA THR A 18 -5.39 -2.45 13.32
C THR A 18 -4.28 -3.44 13.68
N VAL A 19 -4.47 -4.71 13.33
CA VAL A 19 -3.47 -5.76 13.58
C VAL A 19 -2.35 -5.64 12.54
N VAL A 20 -1.09 -5.71 12.97
CA VAL A 20 0.08 -5.71 12.09
C VAL A 20 0.86 -7.00 12.30
N GLU A 21 0.98 -7.80 11.25
CA GLU A 21 1.59 -9.13 11.30
C GLU A 21 2.73 -9.25 10.29
N LEU A 22 3.90 -9.69 10.75
CA LEU A 22 5.00 -10.10 9.86
C LEU A 22 4.77 -11.54 9.37
N VAL A 23 4.69 -11.72 8.06
CA VAL A 23 4.47 -13.01 7.39
C VAL A 23 5.79 -13.45 6.77
N ASP A 24 6.51 -14.30 7.48
CA ASP A 24 7.91 -14.64 7.19
C ASP A 24 8.16 -16.15 7.03
N THR A 25 7.08 -16.93 6.91
CA THR A 25 7.07 -18.37 6.64
C THR A 25 6.06 -18.71 5.53
N THR A 26 6.33 -19.77 4.78
CA THR A 26 5.45 -20.25 3.71
C THR A 26 4.13 -20.78 4.26
N GLU A 27 4.14 -21.40 5.44
CA GLU A 27 2.93 -21.91 6.10
C GLU A 27 1.98 -20.78 6.44
N ARG A 28 2.52 -19.69 7.01
CA ARG A 28 1.70 -18.55 7.36
C ARG A 28 1.22 -17.78 6.13
N LEU A 29 2.09 -17.62 5.13
CA LEU A 29 1.69 -17.03 3.85
C LEU A 29 0.55 -17.81 3.19
N ALA A 30 0.60 -19.14 3.22
CA ALA A 30 -0.48 -19.98 2.69
C ALA A 30 -1.84 -19.72 3.37
N ASP A 31 -1.84 -19.47 4.69
CA ASP A 31 -3.04 -19.12 5.45
C ASP A 31 -3.57 -17.72 5.09
N VAL A 32 -2.67 -16.74 4.96
CA VAL A 32 -3.02 -15.37 4.55
C VAL A 32 -3.61 -15.37 3.14
N LEU A 33 -3.01 -16.09 2.19
CA LEU A 33 -3.53 -16.15 0.82
C LEU A 33 -4.94 -16.74 0.76
N SER A 34 -5.24 -17.75 1.58
CA SER A 34 -6.59 -18.31 1.68
C SER A 34 -7.60 -17.28 2.23
N SER A 35 -7.20 -16.44 3.19
CA SER A 35 -8.11 -15.41 3.73
C SER A 35 -8.37 -14.29 2.71
N LEU A 36 -7.33 -13.80 2.02
CA LEU A 36 -7.46 -12.71 1.04
C LEU A 36 -8.43 -13.05 -0.10
N MET A 37 -8.48 -14.31 -0.53
CA MET A 37 -9.38 -14.76 -1.61
C MET A 37 -10.87 -14.73 -1.25
N THR A 38 -11.22 -14.63 0.04
CA THR A 38 -12.61 -14.55 0.48
C THR A 38 -13.13 -13.11 0.55
N LEU A 39 -12.25 -12.12 0.36
CA LEU A 39 -12.57 -10.71 0.51
C LEU A 39 -13.33 -10.16 -0.71
N PRO A 40 -14.26 -9.20 -0.50
CA PRO A 40 -14.98 -8.55 -1.59
C PRO A 40 -14.03 -7.72 -2.47
N THR A 41 -14.38 -7.55 -3.75
CA THR A 41 -13.61 -6.73 -4.69
C THR A 41 -14.18 -5.33 -4.86
N SER A 42 -15.37 -5.04 -4.29
CA SER A 42 -16.01 -3.71 -4.35
C SER A 42 -16.65 -3.36 -3.00
N PRO A 43 -16.22 -2.26 -2.33
CA PRO A 43 -15.03 -1.48 -2.63
C PRO A 43 -13.75 -2.34 -2.56
N PRO A 44 -12.59 -1.88 -3.08
CA PRO A 44 -11.34 -2.62 -3.01
C PRO A 44 -10.96 -3.03 -1.59
N SER A 45 -10.61 -4.30 -1.42
CA SER A 45 -10.18 -4.84 -0.12
C SER A 45 -8.67 -4.75 0.11
N LEU A 46 -7.86 -4.72 -0.95
CA LEU A 46 -6.41 -4.84 -0.87
C LEU A 46 -5.73 -3.49 -1.15
N TYR A 47 -5.02 -2.97 -0.16
CA TYR A 47 -4.19 -1.78 -0.26
C TYR A 47 -2.74 -2.22 -0.08
N VAL A 48 -1.91 -1.91 -1.07
CA VAL A 48 -0.60 -2.53 -1.22
C VAL A 48 0.45 -1.45 -1.39
N ASP A 49 1.60 -1.71 -0.78
CA ASP A 49 2.82 -0.94 -0.95
C ASP A 49 4.00 -1.92 -0.94
N LEU A 50 5.20 -1.45 -1.32
CA LEU A 50 6.43 -2.21 -1.16
C LEU A 50 7.52 -1.34 -0.57
N GLU A 51 8.41 -1.97 0.20
CA GLU A 51 9.65 -1.34 0.67
C GLU A 51 10.86 -2.20 0.37
N GLY A 52 12.00 -1.57 0.14
CA GLY A 52 13.26 -2.29 -0.08
C GLY A 52 14.47 -1.42 -0.38
N ILE A 53 15.59 -2.06 -0.68
CA ILE A 53 16.84 -1.37 -0.97
C ILE A 53 16.75 -0.77 -2.37
N ASN A 54 16.68 0.57 -2.46
CA ASN A 54 16.55 1.28 -3.73
C ASN A 54 15.43 0.70 -4.63
N LEU A 55 14.23 0.49 -4.06
CA LEU A 55 13.08 -0.20 -4.66
C LEU A 55 12.91 0.12 -6.16
N SER A 56 13.34 -0.82 -6.99
CA SER A 56 13.34 -0.80 -8.46
C SER A 56 13.96 -2.10 -8.99
N ARG A 57 14.01 -2.27 -10.31
CA ARG A 57 14.80 -3.32 -10.98
C ARG A 57 16.28 -3.35 -10.63
N MET A 58 16.84 -2.21 -10.21
CA MET A 58 18.26 -2.07 -9.84
C MET A 58 18.49 -2.28 -8.33
N GLY A 59 17.41 -2.43 -7.56
CA GLY A 59 17.43 -2.62 -6.12
C GLY A 59 16.89 -3.98 -5.73
N SER A 60 16.10 -4.02 -4.65
CA SER A 60 15.41 -5.23 -4.20
C SER A 60 14.07 -4.89 -3.56
N ILE A 61 13.20 -5.89 -3.43
CA ILE A 61 12.01 -5.85 -2.57
C ILE A 61 12.36 -6.54 -1.26
N SER A 62 12.08 -5.88 -0.14
CA SER A 62 12.36 -6.40 1.19
C SER A 62 11.07 -6.78 1.92
N ILE A 63 10.06 -5.91 1.86
CA ILE A 63 8.74 -6.10 2.47
C ILE A 63 7.68 -5.75 1.42
N LEU A 64 6.62 -6.54 1.34
CA LEU A 64 5.40 -6.21 0.62
C LEU A 64 4.27 -6.06 1.65
N GLN A 65 3.68 -4.87 1.73
CA GLN A 65 2.60 -4.58 2.67
C GLN A 65 1.25 -4.87 2.01
N ILE A 66 0.35 -5.56 2.71
CA ILE A 66 -1.04 -5.75 2.30
C ILE A 66 -1.94 -5.37 3.46
N TYR A 67 -2.59 -4.22 3.37
CA TYR A 67 -3.73 -3.92 4.24
C TYR A 67 -4.99 -4.53 3.64
N ALA A 68 -5.54 -5.53 4.34
CA ALA A 68 -6.81 -6.17 4.05
C ALA A 68 -7.93 -5.43 4.80
N ALA A 69 -8.52 -4.43 4.15
CA ALA A 69 -9.42 -3.49 4.81
C ALA A 69 -10.63 -4.12 5.52
N PRO A 70 -11.34 -5.14 4.97
CA PRO A 70 -12.44 -5.77 5.68
C PRO A 70 -12.03 -6.53 6.96
N LEU A 71 -10.75 -6.87 7.09
CA LEU A 71 -10.20 -7.59 8.25
C LEU A 71 -9.53 -6.64 9.25
N ASP A 72 -9.36 -5.36 8.90
CA ASP A 72 -8.53 -4.39 9.61
C ASP A 72 -7.15 -4.95 10.01
N HIS A 73 -6.47 -5.57 9.03
CA HIS A 73 -5.23 -6.29 9.23
C HIS A 73 -4.20 -5.89 8.16
N VAL A 74 -3.02 -5.46 8.58
CA VAL A 74 -1.82 -5.28 7.75
C VAL A 74 -0.93 -6.53 7.81
N TYR A 75 -0.78 -7.21 6.68
CA TYR A 75 0.21 -8.26 6.50
C TYR A 75 1.49 -7.66 5.90
N LEU A 76 2.62 -7.83 6.57
CA LEU A 76 3.94 -7.47 6.09
C LEU A 76 4.62 -8.75 5.60
N VAL A 77 4.52 -9.03 4.30
CA VAL A 77 5.14 -10.21 3.70
C VAL A 77 6.64 -9.98 3.59
N ASP A 78 7.42 -10.82 4.27
CA ASP A 78 8.89 -10.75 4.29
C ASP A 78 9.48 -11.32 2.99
N VAL A 79 9.44 -10.52 1.93
CA VAL A 79 9.97 -10.90 0.61
C VAL A 79 11.49 -11.13 0.67
N HIS A 80 12.21 -10.43 1.55
CA HIS A 80 13.65 -10.63 1.73
C HIS A 80 13.96 -12.05 2.22
N LYS A 81 13.21 -12.55 3.20
CA LYS A 81 13.40 -13.90 3.77
C LYS A 81 12.80 -14.99 2.88
N LEU A 82 11.60 -14.76 2.35
CA LEU A 82 10.87 -15.77 1.56
C LEU A 82 11.36 -15.86 0.11
N GLY A 83 11.99 -14.81 -0.43
CA GLY A 83 12.47 -14.78 -1.81
C GLY A 83 11.35 -15.10 -2.80
N SER A 84 11.60 -16.04 -3.71
CA SER A 84 10.59 -16.49 -4.68
C SER A 84 9.34 -17.10 -4.04
N ASP A 85 9.47 -17.70 -2.86
CA ASP A 85 8.37 -18.38 -2.19
C ASP A 85 7.27 -17.40 -1.76
N ALA A 86 7.60 -16.11 -1.61
CA ALA A 86 6.60 -15.06 -1.41
C ALA A 86 5.53 -15.02 -2.52
N PHE A 87 5.89 -15.47 -3.74
CA PHE A 87 5.06 -15.37 -4.94
C PHE A 87 4.61 -16.73 -5.50
N THR A 88 5.32 -17.82 -5.15
CA THR A 88 5.03 -19.18 -5.62
C THR A 88 4.33 -20.06 -4.58
N THR A 89 4.31 -19.65 -3.30
CA THR A 89 3.60 -20.39 -2.24
C THR A 89 2.13 -20.57 -2.58
N LYS A 90 1.66 -21.81 -2.48
CA LYS A 90 0.25 -22.15 -2.67
C LYS A 90 -0.53 -21.89 -1.39
N PRO A 91 -1.76 -21.35 -1.48
CA PRO A 91 -2.64 -21.20 -0.34
C PRO A 91 -3.04 -22.55 0.24
N ARG A 92 -3.56 -22.56 1.47
CA ARG A 92 -4.17 -23.77 2.02
C ARG A 92 -5.49 -24.08 1.32
N GLY A 93 -5.67 -25.35 0.96
CA GLY A 93 -6.85 -25.86 0.24
C GLY A 93 -6.65 -25.92 -1.28
N SER A 94 -7.67 -26.39 -1.99
CA SER A 94 -7.57 -26.73 -3.43
C SER A 94 -7.97 -25.62 -4.40
N ALA A 95 -8.46 -24.47 -3.91
CA ALA A 95 -9.11 -23.45 -4.75
C ALA A 95 -8.51 -22.04 -4.65
N GLY A 96 -7.39 -21.87 -3.94
CA GLY A 96 -6.78 -20.54 -3.77
C GLY A 96 -5.74 -20.20 -4.83
N GLN A 97 -5.38 -18.92 -4.88
CA GLN A 97 -4.36 -18.35 -5.76
C GLN A 97 -3.08 -18.01 -4.99
N THR A 98 -1.91 -18.12 -5.64
CA THR A 98 -0.66 -17.59 -5.08
C THR A 98 -0.69 -16.06 -5.02
N LEU A 99 0.22 -15.43 -4.26
CA LEU A 99 0.30 -13.96 -4.23
C LEU A 99 0.51 -13.38 -5.63
N LYS A 100 1.36 -14.02 -6.46
CA LYS A 100 1.55 -13.64 -7.86
C LYS A 100 0.24 -13.64 -8.64
N GLN A 101 -0.53 -14.72 -8.54
CA GLN A 101 -1.81 -14.84 -9.25
C GLN A 101 -2.83 -13.79 -8.77
N ILE A 102 -2.84 -13.43 -7.49
CA ILE A 102 -3.69 -12.34 -6.96
C ILE A 102 -3.27 -10.98 -7.55
N LEU A 103 -1.96 -10.70 -7.56
CA LEU A 103 -1.40 -9.46 -8.12
C LEU A 103 -1.64 -9.35 -9.64
N GLU A 104 -1.57 -10.46 -10.37
CA GLU A 104 -1.79 -10.54 -11.82
C GLU A 104 -3.27 -10.63 -12.22
N CYS A 105 -4.20 -10.81 -11.27
CA CYS A 105 -5.62 -10.91 -11.56
C CYS A 105 -6.24 -9.52 -11.84
N PRO A 106 -6.82 -9.25 -13.03
CA PRO A 106 -7.44 -7.96 -13.32
C PRO A 106 -8.74 -7.72 -12.56
N TRP A 107 -9.36 -8.78 -12.02
CA TRP A 107 -10.64 -8.73 -11.32
C TRP A 107 -10.54 -8.49 -9.82
N ILE A 108 -9.33 -8.65 -9.25
CA ILE A 108 -9.05 -8.30 -7.85
C ILE A 108 -8.38 -6.93 -7.87
N PRO A 109 -9.05 -5.86 -7.41
CA PRO A 109 -8.44 -4.54 -7.36
C PRO A 109 -7.35 -4.49 -6.29
N LYS A 110 -6.17 -3.99 -6.66
CA LYS A 110 -5.11 -3.63 -5.71
C LYS A 110 -4.92 -2.13 -5.74
N VAL A 111 -5.08 -1.49 -4.60
CA VAL A 111 -4.91 -0.05 -4.47
C VAL A 111 -3.46 0.24 -4.09
N PHE A 112 -2.75 0.96 -4.95
CA PHE A 112 -1.38 1.43 -4.69
C PHE A 112 -1.37 2.95 -4.63
N PHE A 113 -0.40 3.54 -3.94
CA PHE A 113 -0.09 4.95 -4.10
C PHE A 113 1.16 5.08 -4.98
N ASP A 114 0.99 5.49 -6.25
CA ASP A 114 2.11 5.62 -7.21
C ASP A 114 2.84 4.30 -7.52
N VAL A 115 2.17 3.41 -8.26
CA VAL A 115 2.59 2.01 -8.49
C VAL A 115 3.90 1.81 -9.28
N ARG A 116 4.54 2.88 -9.77
CA ARG A 116 5.53 2.78 -10.85
C ARG A 116 6.79 2.00 -10.41
N ASN A 117 7.38 2.33 -9.26
CA ASN A 117 8.57 1.60 -8.78
C ASN A 117 8.23 0.22 -8.21
N ASP A 118 7.04 0.07 -7.62
CA ASP A 118 6.54 -1.23 -7.14
C ASP A 118 6.39 -2.22 -8.28
N SER A 119 5.72 -1.79 -9.36
CA SER A 119 5.53 -2.59 -10.57
C SER A 119 6.85 -2.93 -11.24
N ASP A 120 7.77 -1.95 -11.31
CA ASP A 120 9.12 -2.16 -11.86
C ASP A 120 9.87 -3.26 -11.09
N ALA A 121 9.91 -3.15 -9.76
CA ALA A 121 10.60 -4.11 -8.91
C ALA A 121 9.92 -5.50 -8.95
N LEU A 122 8.59 -5.55 -8.87
CA LEU A 122 7.80 -6.78 -8.93
C LEU A 122 8.04 -7.55 -10.23
N PHE A 123 8.05 -6.85 -11.37
CA PHE A 123 8.26 -7.46 -12.67
C PHE A 123 9.71 -7.88 -12.88
N ALA A 124 10.67 -7.00 -12.59
CA ALA A 124 12.09 -7.29 -12.83
C ALA A 124 12.62 -8.45 -11.98
N HIS A 125 12.21 -8.54 -10.71
CA HIS A 125 12.76 -9.54 -9.77
C HIS A 125 11.95 -10.84 -9.73
N PHE A 126 10.62 -10.77 -9.91
CA PHE A 126 9.73 -11.92 -9.70
C PHE A 126 8.81 -12.20 -10.90
N GLY A 127 8.95 -11.45 -11.99
CA GLY A 127 8.16 -11.59 -13.21
C GLY A 127 6.66 -11.40 -12.97
N VAL A 128 6.27 -10.61 -11.96
CA VAL A 128 4.86 -10.37 -11.63
C VAL A 128 4.31 -9.33 -12.59
N GLY A 129 3.46 -9.76 -13.52
CA GLY A 129 2.77 -8.90 -14.48
C GLY A 129 1.55 -8.24 -13.84
N LEU A 130 1.77 -7.25 -12.98
CA LEU A 130 0.74 -6.60 -12.17
C LEU A 130 -0.48 -6.14 -13.01
N GLN A 131 -1.70 -6.45 -12.56
CA GLN A 131 -2.95 -6.01 -13.20
C GLN A 131 -3.97 -5.53 -12.16
N GLY A 132 -5.08 -4.94 -12.58
CA GLY A 132 -6.16 -4.54 -11.67
C GLY A 132 -5.74 -3.44 -10.68
N VAL A 133 -4.81 -2.56 -11.07
CA VAL A 133 -4.30 -1.49 -10.20
C VAL A 133 -5.28 -0.32 -10.16
N ALA A 134 -5.57 0.15 -8.94
CA ALA A 134 -6.14 1.46 -8.68
C ALA A 134 -5.04 2.36 -8.09
N ASP A 135 -4.51 3.29 -8.88
CA ASP A 135 -3.42 4.19 -8.46
C ASP A 135 -4.00 5.45 -7.79
N LEU A 136 -3.83 5.55 -6.47
CA LEU A 136 -4.36 6.65 -5.67
C LEU A 136 -3.75 8.00 -6.00
N GLN A 137 -2.50 8.04 -6.47
CA GLN A 137 -1.88 9.30 -6.84
C GLN A 137 -2.52 9.86 -8.13
N LEU A 138 -2.94 8.99 -9.05
CA LEU A 138 -3.73 9.36 -10.21
C LEU A 138 -5.16 9.75 -9.83
N MET A 139 -5.81 9.00 -8.94
CA MET A 139 -7.15 9.35 -8.43
C MET A 139 -7.14 10.72 -7.76
N GLU A 140 -6.11 11.00 -6.95
CA GLU A 140 -5.95 12.24 -6.23
C GLU A 140 -5.88 13.43 -7.19
N ILE A 141 -4.97 13.42 -8.17
CA ILE A 141 -4.82 14.55 -9.10
C ILE A 141 -6.05 14.71 -10.00
N ALA A 142 -6.71 13.61 -10.39
CA ALA A 142 -7.96 13.65 -11.14
C ALA A 142 -9.11 14.26 -10.31
N SER A 143 -9.12 14.07 -8.99
CA SER A 143 -10.15 14.59 -8.09
C SER A 143 -10.05 16.09 -7.83
N ARG A 144 -8.92 16.72 -8.19
CA ARG A 144 -8.72 18.17 -8.02
C ARG A 144 -9.43 18.97 -9.10
N ASP A 145 -9.66 20.25 -8.82
CA ASP A 145 -9.96 21.24 -9.86
C ASP A 145 -8.88 21.26 -10.94
N ARG A 146 -9.29 21.47 -12.21
CA ARG A 146 -8.40 21.45 -13.38
C ARG A 146 -7.14 22.33 -13.21
N TRP A 147 -7.27 23.49 -12.57
CA TRP A 147 -6.19 24.47 -12.38
C TRP A 147 -5.10 24.01 -11.38
N ARG A 148 -5.37 22.94 -10.60
CA ARG A 148 -4.48 22.43 -9.55
C ARG A 148 -3.77 21.13 -9.93
N ARG A 149 -3.78 20.78 -11.22
CA ARG A 149 -3.23 19.52 -11.75
C ARG A 149 -1.84 19.66 -12.35
N ARG A 150 -1.04 20.62 -11.90
CA ARG A 150 0.31 20.86 -12.43
C ARG A 150 1.34 19.80 -12.01
N PHE A 151 1.25 19.33 -10.76
CA PHE A 151 2.18 18.35 -10.19
C PHE A 151 1.43 17.33 -9.34
N LEU A 152 1.92 16.09 -9.36
CA LEU A 152 1.48 15.02 -8.48
C LEU A 152 1.84 15.34 -7.03
N SER A 153 1.02 14.89 -6.08
CA SER A 153 1.37 14.98 -4.65
C SER A 153 1.93 13.67 -4.14
N GLY A 154 2.86 13.76 -3.18
CA GLY A 154 3.32 12.59 -2.43
C GLY A 154 2.30 12.15 -1.38
N LEU A 155 2.40 10.89 -0.94
CA LEU A 155 1.46 10.26 -0.02
C LEU A 155 1.24 11.06 1.26
N ALA A 156 2.33 11.60 1.86
CA ALA A 156 2.23 12.33 3.11
C ALA A 156 1.31 13.55 3.02
N LYS A 157 1.46 14.33 1.95
CA LYS A 157 0.63 15.50 1.69
C LYS A 157 -0.84 15.10 1.48
N CYS A 158 -1.08 13.99 0.79
CA CYS A 158 -2.44 13.46 0.59
C CYS A 158 -3.07 13.04 1.92
N ILE A 159 -2.33 12.33 2.78
CA ILE A 159 -2.83 11.92 4.10
C ILE A 159 -3.17 13.15 4.96
N GLU A 160 -2.26 14.12 5.05
CA GLU A 160 -2.46 15.32 5.87
C GLU A 160 -3.70 16.12 5.46
N LEU A 161 -3.91 16.29 4.14
CA LEU A 161 -4.98 17.13 3.60
C LEU A 161 -6.32 16.40 3.46
N ASP A 162 -6.28 15.10 3.14
CA ASP A 162 -7.45 14.39 2.62
C ASP A 162 -7.90 13.20 3.48
N ALA A 163 -7.06 12.61 4.34
CA ALA A 163 -7.46 11.46 5.17
C ALA A 163 -8.41 11.80 6.34
N GLY A 164 -8.68 13.09 6.58
CA GLY A 164 -9.65 13.53 7.58
C GLY A 164 -9.21 13.30 9.04
N LEU A 165 -7.91 13.23 9.30
CA LEU A 165 -7.36 13.03 10.64
C LEU A 165 -7.59 14.25 11.56
N GLY A 166 -7.93 14.00 12.82
CA GLY A 166 -7.90 15.02 13.87
C GLY A 166 -6.47 15.54 14.13
N LEU A 167 -6.33 16.69 14.80
CA LEU A 167 -5.01 17.30 15.07
C LEU A 167 -4.07 16.36 15.84
N GLY A 168 -4.59 15.66 16.86
CA GLY A 168 -3.82 14.70 17.65
C GLY A 168 -3.37 13.49 16.85
N GLU A 169 -4.29 12.89 16.08
CA GLU A 169 -4.01 11.74 15.19
C GLU A 169 -2.98 12.11 14.11
N ARG A 170 -3.16 13.25 13.46
CA ARG A 170 -2.20 13.76 12.46
C ARG A 170 -0.82 13.94 13.07
N SER A 171 -0.74 14.55 14.25
CA SER A 171 0.54 14.77 14.94
C SER A 171 1.22 13.45 15.32
N ALA A 172 0.46 12.45 15.74
CA ALA A 172 1.00 11.12 16.03
C ALA A 172 1.49 10.40 14.77
N TRP A 173 0.70 10.44 13.70
CA TRP A 173 1.03 9.86 12.40
C TRP A 173 2.32 10.47 11.82
N VAL A 174 2.44 11.81 11.80
CA VAL A 174 3.66 12.50 11.33
C VAL A 174 4.87 12.07 12.14
N ARG A 175 4.78 12.07 13.48
CA ARG A 175 5.91 11.67 14.34
C ARG A 175 6.38 10.23 14.07
N ASN A 176 5.45 9.30 13.92
CA ASN A 176 5.81 7.91 13.67
C ASN A 176 6.41 7.73 12.28
N LYS A 177 5.84 8.39 11.26
CA LYS A 177 6.39 8.39 9.91
C LYS A 177 7.81 8.96 9.87
N ASP A 178 8.04 10.09 10.53
CA ASP A 178 9.36 10.74 10.57
C ASP A 178 10.41 9.86 11.29
N ARG A 179 10.03 9.18 12.38
CA ARG A 179 10.89 8.22 13.08
C ARG A 179 11.32 7.08 12.17
N GLY A 180 10.38 6.44 11.47
CA GLY A 180 10.70 5.36 10.53
C GLY A 180 11.53 5.85 9.34
N LYS A 181 11.16 7.01 8.78
CA LYS A 181 11.88 7.64 7.66
C LYS A 181 13.34 7.94 7.99
N ALA A 182 13.63 8.44 9.20
CA ALA A 182 14.99 8.72 9.63
C ALA A 182 15.90 7.48 9.61
N LEU A 183 15.35 6.27 9.74
CA LEU A 183 16.13 5.03 9.75
C LEU A 183 16.57 4.59 8.36
N PHE A 184 15.81 4.90 7.29
CA PHE A 184 16.14 4.46 5.94
C PHE A 184 16.62 5.57 4.99
N ALA A 185 16.24 6.83 5.24
CA ALA A 185 16.53 7.95 4.36
C ALA A 185 18.01 8.40 4.49
N PRO A 186 18.84 8.28 3.44
CA PRO A 186 20.27 8.66 3.52
C PRO A 186 20.50 10.12 3.89
N GLU A 187 19.62 11.03 3.46
CA GLU A 187 19.68 12.45 3.79
C GLU A 187 19.43 12.76 5.28
N LEU A 188 18.89 11.80 6.02
CA LEU A 188 18.68 11.86 7.48
C LEU A 188 19.69 11.01 8.26
N GLY A 189 20.70 10.44 7.58
CA GLY A 189 21.68 9.53 8.18
C GLY A 189 21.24 8.06 8.25
N GLY A 190 20.08 7.74 7.68
CA GLY A 190 19.58 6.37 7.56
C GLY A 190 20.18 5.59 6.39
N SER A 191 19.76 4.34 6.24
CA SER A 191 20.14 3.49 5.11
C SER A 191 19.00 2.56 4.74
N TYR A 192 18.70 2.44 3.45
CA TYR A 192 17.70 1.49 2.95
C TYR A 192 17.99 0.03 3.35
N SER A 193 19.22 -0.30 3.74
CA SER A 193 19.57 -1.62 4.29
C SER A 193 18.77 -1.98 5.56
N VAL A 194 18.20 -0.99 6.25
CA VAL A 194 17.37 -1.23 7.46
C VAL A 194 16.18 -2.14 7.15
N PHE A 195 15.63 -2.11 5.94
CA PHE A 195 14.53 -2.98 5.53
C PHE A 195 14.90 -4.47 5.47
N ASN A 196 16.20 -4.80 5.45
CA ASN A 196 16.70 -6.18 5.48
C ASN A 196 17.15 -6.64 6.89
N ILE A 197 17.13 -5.76 7.90
CA ILE A 197 17.50 -6.15 9.27
C ILE A 197 16.45 -7.10 9.85
N ARG A 198 16.88 -8.18 10.49
CA ARG A 198 16.02 -9.14 11.18
C ARG A 198 16.46 -9.36 12.64
N PRO A 199 15.54 -9.37 13.62
CA PRO A 199 14.10 -9.10 13.48
C PRO A 199 13.83 -7.69 12.93
N LEU A 200 12.74 -7.53 12.18
CA LEU A 200 12.39 -6.25 11.56
C LEU A 200 12.22 -5.19 12.66
N PRO A 201 12.93 -4.05 12.62
CA PRO A 201 12.81 -3.03 13.66
C PRO A 201 11.37 -2.54 13.82
N ASP A 202 10.92 -2.34 15.05
CA ASP A 202 9.54 -1.94 15.35
C ASP A 202 9.17 -0.62 14.65
N GLU A 203 10.08 0.37 14.61
CA GLU A 203 9.85 1.62 13.88
C GLU A 203 9.63 1.44 12.38
N ILE A 204 10.30 0.45 11.77
CA ILE A 204 10.12 0.11 10.35
C ILE A 204 8.79 -0.62 10.17
N ARG A 205 8.43 -1.53 11.09
CA ARG A 205 7.13 -2.20 11.10
C ARG A 205 5.98 -1.18 11.17
N ASP A 206 6.08 -0.22 12.09
CA ASP A 206 5.09 0.84 12.29
C ASP A 206 4.99 1.74 11.05
N TYR A 207 6.13 2.16 10.50
CA TYR A 207 6.19 2.94 9.26
C TYR A 207 5.49 2.22 8.10
N CYS A 208 5.88 0.97 7.82
CA CYS A 208 5.29 0.15 6.75
C CYS A 208 3.77 0.00 6.92
N SER A 209 3.30 -0.17 8.15
CA SER A 209 1.86 -0.28 8.40
C SER A 209 1.10 1.01 8.10
N GLN A 210 1.68 2.17 8.44
CA GLN A 210 1.03 3.48 8.25
C GLN A 210 0.92 3.92 6.79
N ASP A 211 1.80 3.42 5.92
CA ASP A 211 1.76 3.76 4.49
C ASP A 211 0.57 3.12 3.76
N VAL A 212 0.01 2.03 4.29
CA VAL A 212 -1.19 1.37 3.71
C VAL A 212 -2.50 1.62 4.48
N GLN A 213 -2.44 1.81 5.81
CA GLN A 213 -3.63 1.88 6.68
C GLN A 213 -4.60 3.04 6.35
N LEU A 214 -4.09 4.16 5.86
CA LEU A 214 -4.90 5.34 5.54
C LEU A 214 -5.33 5.40 4.08
N LEU A 215 -4.83 4.50 3.22
CA LEU A 215 -5.20 4.45 1.81
C LEU A 215 -6.70 4.22 1.56
N PRO A 216 -7.45 3.41 2.33
CA PRO A 216 -8.91 3.31 2.15
C PRO A 216 -9.65 4.63 2.37
N LYS A 217 -9.22 5.46 3.33
CA LYS A 217 -9.82 6.78 3.57
C LYS A 217 -9.59 7.70 2.37
N LEU A 218 -8.38 7.67 1.80
CA LEU A 218 -8.06 8.42 0.59
C LEU A 218 -8.84 7.90 -0.62
N TRP A 219 -8.89 6.57 -0.80
CA TRP A 219 -9.63 5.93 -1.89
C TRP A 219 -11.10 6.34 -1.87
N ALA A 220 -11.78 6.20 -0.74
CA ALA A 220 -13.20 6.54 -0.62
C ALA A 220 -13.45 8.02 -0.95
N ARG A 221 -12.58 8.91 -0.49
CA ARG A 221 -12.69 10.36 -0.74
C ARG A 221 -12.48 10.72 -2.22
N TYR A 222 -11.46 10.15 -2.86
CA TYR A 222 -11.18 10.44 -4.26
C TYR A 222 -12.21 9.78 -5.17
N ASP A 223 -12.58 8.52 -4.93
CA ASP A 223 -13.59 7.80 -5.71
C ASP A 223 -14.93 8.53 -5.72
N ALA A 224 -15.36 9.08 -4.57
CA ALA A 224 -16.59 9.86 -4.47
C ALA A 224 -16.58 11.18 -5.26
N ARG A 225 -15.41 11.72 -5.60
CA ARG A 225 -15.25 12.96 -6.38
C ARG A 225 -15.10 12.72 -7.88
N LEU A 226 -14.75 11.50 -8.29
CA LEU A 226 -14.52 11.18 -9.70
C LEU A 226 -15.83 10.84 -10.40
N SER A 227 -16.11 11.54 -11.50
CA SER A 227 -17.12 11.10 -12.48
C SER A 227 -16.69 9.78 -13.15
N ALA A 228 -17.64 9.02 -13.72
CA ALA A 228 -17.35 7.79 -14.46
C ALA A 228 -16.25 7.95 -15.52
N ALA A 229 -16.33 9.00 -16.35
CA ALA A 229 -15.30 9.29 -17.36
C ALA A 229 -13.91 9.50 -16.76
N TRP A 230 -13.81 10.12 -15.58
CA TRP A 230 -12.54 10.27 -14.88
C TRP A 230 -12.05 8.96 -14.26
N LYS A 231 -12.95 8.11 -13.75
CA LYS A 231 -12.59 6.77 -13.28
C LYS A 231 -12.00 5.93 -14.42
N ASP A 232 -12.56 6.03 -15.63
CA ASP A 232 -12.05 5.33 -16.81
C ASP A 232 -10.67 5.87 -17.22
N ARG A 233 -10.49 7.20 -17.30
CA ARG A 233 -9.18 7.81 -17.59
C ARG A 233 -8.11 7.44 -16.56
N VAL A 234 -8.46 7.41 -15.27
CA VAL A 234 -7.55 6.98 -14.19
C VAL A 234 -7.15 5.51 -14.39
N ARG A 235 -8.11 4.64 -14.71
CA ARG A 235 -7.85 3.21 -14.96
C ARG A 235 -6.90 3.02 -16.14
N GLU A 236 -7.15 3.70 -17.25
CA GLU A 236 -6.29 3.67 -18.45
C GLU A 236 -4.88 4.17 -18.13
N ALA A 237 -4.76 5.28 -17.38
CA ALA A 237 -3.48 5.82 -16.97
C ALA A 237 -2.72 4.91 -16.00
N ALA A 238 -3.42 4.19 -15.10
CA ALA A 238 -2.81 3.19 -14.22
C ALA A 238 -2.27 2.00 -15.02
N VAL A 239 -3.03 1.49 -15.99
CA VAL A 239 -2.57 0.44 -16.92
C VAL A 239 -1.33 0.90 -17.70
N ALA A 240 -1.34 2.14 -18.21
CA ALA A 240 -0.20 2.72 -18.90
C ALA A 240 1.04 2.84 -17.99
N ARG A 241 0.88 3.29 -16.74
CA ARG A 241 1.98 3.36 -15.75
C ARG A 241 2.60 2.00 -15.49
N VAL A 242 1.78 0.96 -15.31
CA VAL A 242 2.26 -0.42 -15.12
C VAL A 242 3.02 -0.90 -16.36
N GLY A 243 2.46 -0.71 -17.56
CA GLY A 243 3.12 -1.10 -18.81
C GLY A 243 4.46 -0.38 -19.03
N GLU A 244 4.53 0.92 -18.73
CA GLU A 244 5.76 1.70 -18.80
C GLU A 244 6.78 1.20 -17.77
N ALA A 245 6.36 1.00 -16.51
CA ALA A 245 7.21 0.51 -15.42
C ALA A 245 7.87 -0.84 -15.72
N GLN A 246 7.17 -1.72 -16.45
CA GLN A 246 7.66 -3.05 -16.81
C GLN A 246 8.51 -3.06 -18.09
N SER A 247 8.61 -1.92 -18.80
CA SER A 247 9.41 -1.82 -20.03
C SER A 247 10.92 -1.81 -19.75
N ALA A 248 11.75 -2.22 -20.71
CA ALA A 248 13.20 -2.24 -20.56
C ALA A 248 13.84 -0.86 -20.28
N TRP A 249 13.15 0.23 -20.63
CA TRP A 249 13.69 1.61 -20.59
C TRP A 249 13.10 2.47 -19.47
N PHE A 250 12.29 1.88 -18.58
CA PHE A 250 11.70 2.61 -17.47
C PHE A 250 12.77 3.29 -16.61
N ASN A 251 12.56 4.57 -16.32
CA ASN A 251 13.34 5.32 -15.36
C ASN A 251 12.42 5.87 -14.26
N GLY A 252 12.43 5.20 -13.11
CA GLY A 252 11.65 5.57 -11.93
C GLY A 252 12.21 6.75 -11.12
N LYS A 253 13.24 7.46 -11.61
CA LYS A 253 13.91 8.56 -10.91
C LYS A 253 13.97 9.81 -11.77
N GLY A 254 13.51 10.94 -11.23
CA GLY A 254 13.66 12.25 -11.87
C GLY A 254 12.43 13.13 -11.75
N ARG A 255 12.53 14.37 -12.28
CA ARG A 255 11.45 15.36 -12.21
C ARG A 255 10.22 14.97 -13.01
N HIS A 256 10.37 14.15 -14.05
CA HIS A 256 9.24 13.65 -14.85
C HIS A 256 8.28 12.80 -14.03
N MET A 257 8.77 12.14 -12.96
CA MET A 257 7.92 11.35 -12.06
C MET A 257 6.90 12.19 -11.29
N ALA A 258 7.11 13.51 -11.19
CA ALA A 258 6.18 14.44 -10.54
C ALA A 258 5.14 15.06 -11.49
N LEU A 259 5.19 14.74 -12.79
CA LEU A 259 4.27 15.27 -13.79
C LEU A 259 3.03 14.38 -13.93
N PRO A 260 1.84 14.97 -14.13
CA PRO A 260 0.62 14.22 -14.42
C PRO A 260 0.69 13.52 -15.79
N PRO A 261 -0.20 12.56 -16.07
CA PRO A 261 -0.38 12.04 -17.41
C PRO A 261 -0.68 13.17 -18.42
N ALA A 262 -0.20 13.00 -19.66
CA ALA A 262 -0.37 14.00 -20.71
C ALA A 262 -1.85 14.37 -20.92
N GLY A 263 -2.16 15.67 -21.00
CA GLY A 263 -3.51 16.16 -21.23
C GLY A 263 -4.41 16.16 -19.98
N TRP A 264 -3.83 16.00 -18.79
CA TRP A 264 -4.54 16.17 -17.52
C TRP A 264 -4.33 17.55 -16.90
N ASP A 265 -3.26 18.24 -17.30
CA ASP A 265 -2.82 19.56 -16.85
C ASP A 265 -3.19 20.69 -17.83
N ARG A 266 -3.62 20.37 -19.06
CA ARG A 266 -3.80 21.38 -20.10
C ARG A 266 -4.99 22.30 -19.84
N LEU A 267 -4.66 23.59 -19.86
CA LEU A 267 -5.54 24.68 -20.17
C LEU A 267 -5.50 24.80 -21.70
N ASP A 268 -6.50 24.22 -22.37
CA ASP A 268 -6.87 24.76 -23.68
C ASP A 268 -7.53 26.13 -23.45
#